data_AF-A0A2E7PK06-F1
#
_entry.id   AF-A0A2E7PK06-F1
#
_cell.length_a   1.000
_cell.length_b   1.000
_cell.length_c   1.000
_cell.angle_alpha   90.00
_cell.angle_beta   90.00
_cell.angle_gamma   90.00
#
_symmetry.space_group_name_H-M   'P 1'
#
loop_
_entity.id
_entity.type
_entity.pdbx_description
1 polymer ?
#
loop_
_entity_poly.entity_id
_entity_poly.type
_entity_poly.pdbx_seq_one_letter_code
_entity_poly.pdbx_strand_id
1 'polypeptide(L)' 'MRGILNPAIDFRGSIGLHVTGHDEFAGYMRMIRDAFPDFYNWINDIVTTDDRTVAPLTYTGTR' A
#
# COMPACT_ATOMS: atom_id res chain seq x y z
N MET A 1 8.45 2.56 8.83
CA MET A 1 6.99 2.28 8.87
C MET A 1 6.38 2.57 10.24
N ARG A 2 6.86 1.98 11.34
CA ARG A 2 6.22 2.09 12.67
C ARG A 2 6.09 3.51 13.24
N GLY A 3 6.92 4.47 12.81
CA GLY A 3 6.89 5.86 13.30
C GLY A 3 6.05 6.84 12.49
N ILE A 4 5.45 6.42 11.36
CA ILE A 4 4.66 7.30 10.47
C ILE A 4 3.23 6.77 10.24
N LEU A 5 2.97 5.50 10.54
CA LEU A 5 1.65 4.90 10.41
C LEU A 5 1.01 4.73 11.78
N ASN A 6 -0.28 5.01 11.88
CA ASN A 6 -1.08 4.70 13.06
C ASN A 6 -0.88 3.20 13.43
N PRO A 7 -0.64 2.85 14.71
CA PRO A 7 -0.52 1.46 15.16
C PRO A 7 -1.71 0.57 14.75
N ALA A 8 -2.90 1.15 14.67
CA ALA A 8 -4.13 0.52 14.21
C ALA A 8 -4.48 0.94 12.77
N ILE A 9 -3.49 1.01 11.88
CA ILE A 9 -3.72 1.31 10.46
C ILE A 9 -4.82 0.40 9.89
N ASP A 10 -5.76 1.01 9.18
CA ASP A 10 -6.85 0.35 8.50
C ASP A 10 -6.62 0.40 6.98
N PHE A 11 -6.26 -0.73 6.36
CA PHE A 11 -5.78 -0.75 4.97
C PHE A 11 -6.57 -1.70 4.08
N ARG A 12 -7.21 -1.13 3.05
CA ARG A 12 -7.83 -1.89 1.95
C ARG A 12 -6.91 -1.90 0.73
N GLY A 13 -6.39 -3.07 0.40
CA GLY A 13 -5.53 -3.30 -0.75
C GLY A 13 -6.29 -3.28 -2.08
N SER A 14 -5.56 -3.02 -3.17
CA SER A 14 -6.09 -2.97 -4.54
C SER A 14 -6.70 -4.29 -5.01
N ILE A 15 -6.29 -5.43 -4.46
CA ILE A 15 -6.83 -6.75 -4.77
C ILE A 15 -8.02 -7.15 -3.88
N GLY A 16 -8.60 -6.21 -3.12
CA GLY A 16 -9.81 -6.40 -2.34
C GLY A 16 -9.63 -6.93 -0.92
N LEU A 17 -8.40 -7.29 -0.51
CA LEU A 17 -8.11 -7.66 0.87
C LEU A 17 -8.12 -6.44 1.79
N HIS A 18 -8.58 -6.66 3.01
CA HIS A 18 -8.63 -5.66 4.07
C HIS A 18 -7.84 -6.21 5.26
N VAL A 19 -6.89 -5.42 5.76
CA VAL A 19 -5.99 -5.80 6.86
C VAL A 19 -5.85 -4.65 7.85
N THR A 20 -5.58 -5.00 9.11
CA THR A 20 -5.44 -4.02 10.19
C THR A 20 -4.15 -4.21 10.98
N GLY A 21 -3.53 -3.10 11.37
CA GLY A 21 -2.29 -3.11 12.12
C GLY A 21 -1.04 -3.40 11.28
N HIS A 22 0.12 -3.12 11.87
CA HIS A 22 1.39 -3.12 11.12
C HIS A 22 1.81 -4.49 10.61
N ASP A 23 1.55 -5.55 11.38
CA ASP A 23 2.03 -6.89 11.04
C ASP A 23 1.25 -7.49 9.88
N GLU A 24 -0.08 -7.32 9.85
CA GLU A 24 -0.93 -7.76 8.74
C GLU A 24 -0.66 -6.93 7.48
N PHE A 25 -0.52 -5.61 7.62
CA PHE A 25 -0.13 -4.73 6.50
C PHE A 25 1.21 -5.15 5.89
N ALA A 26 2.21 -5.46 6.72
CA ALA A 26 3.49 -5.97 6.25
C ALA A 26 3.35 -7.34 5.55
N GLY A 27 2.44 -8.20 6.03
CA GLY A 27 2.06 -9.46 5.40
C GLY A 27 1.48 -9.27 4.00
N TYR A 28 0.50 -8.37 3.85
CA TYR A 28 -0.08 -8.01 2.56
C TYR A 28 1.01 -7.53 1.58
N MET A 29 1.91 -6.66 2.04
CA MET A 29 2.99 -6.13 1.19
C MET A 29 4.00 -7.21 0.78
N ARG A 30 4.27 -8.22 1.62
CA ARG A 30 5.11 -9.36 1.25
C ARG A 30 4.42 -10.22 0.17
N MET A 31 3.16 -10.57 0.38
CA MET A 31 2.38 -11.35 -0.57
C MET A 31 2.37 -10.71 -1.98
N ILE A 32 2.21 -9.39 -2.09
CA ILE A 32 2.28 -8.70 -3.39
C ILE A 32 3.68 -8.84 -4.04
N ARG A 33 4.75 -8.62 -3.28
CA ARG A 33 6.13 -8.75 -3.80
C ARG A 33 6.50 -10.18 -4.17
N ASP A 34 5.99 -11.16 -3.44
CA ASP A 34 6.24 -12.58 -3.73
C ASP A 34 5.51 -13.02 -5.01
N ALA A 35 4.32 -12.45 -5.26
CA ALA A 35 3.54 -12.72 -6.47
C ALA A 35 4.10 -12.03 -7.73
N PHE A 36 4.76 -10.89 -7.56
CA PHE A 36 5.32 -10.08 -8.64
C PHE A 36 6.75 -9.64 -8.26
N PRO A 37 7.80 -10.43 -8.55
CA PRO A 37 9.17 -10.13 -8.13
C PRO A 37 9.72 -8.82 -8.71
N ASP A 38 9.22 -8.39 -9.87
CA ASP A 38 9.52 -7.13 -10.55
C ASP A 38 8.47 -6.03 -10.25
N PHE A 39 7.70 -6.18 -9.16
CA PHE A 39 6.67 -5.23 -8.78
C PHE A 39 7.22 -3.80 -8.71
N TYR A 40 6.60 -2.93 -9.48
CA TYR A 40 6.90 -1.51 -9.49
C TYR A 40 5.63 -0.72 -9.18
N ASN A 41 5.76 0.27 -8.29
CA ASN A 41 4.69 1.17 -7.91
C ASN A 41 5.19 2.61 -8.09
N TRP A 42 4.44 3.40 -8.85
CA TRP A 42 4.74 4.79 -9.12
C TRP A 42 3.58 5.68 -8.73
N ILE A 43 3.90 6.76 -7.99
CA ILE A 43 2.96 7.82 -7.67
C ILE A 43 2.94 8.80 -8.85
N ASN A 44 1.84 8.84 -9.61
CA ASN A 44 1.75 9.68 -10.80
C ASN A 44 1.55 11.16 -10.43
N ASP A 45 0.81 11.42 -9.36
CA ASP A 45 0.48 12.76 -8.86
C ASP A 45 0.06 12.67 -7.38
N ILE A 46 -0.06 13.82 -6.71
CA ILE A 46 -0.50 13.94 -5.32
C ILE A 46 -1.44 15.15 -5.19
N VAL A 47 -2.66 14.90 -4.72
CA VAL A 47 -3.61 15.95 -4.30
C VAL A 47 -3.82 15.86 -2.80
N THR A 48 -3.57 16.95 -2.08
CA THR A 48 -3.55 16.99 -0.61
C THR A 48 -4.46 18.09 -0.06
N THR A 49 -5.20 17.77 0.99
CA THR A 49 -5.87 18.70 1.91
C THR A 49 -5.14 18.68 3.26
N ASP A 50 -5.63 19.41 4.25
CA ASP A 50 -5.00 19.45 5.58
C ASP A 50 -4.90 18.08 6.26
N ASP A 51 -5.86 17.17 6.01
CA ASP A 51 -6.01 15.88 6.70
C ASP A 51 -6.01 14.66 5.78
N ARG A 52 -6.00 14.85 4.45
CA ARG A 52 -6.13 13.75 3.48
C ARG A 52 -5.25 13.95 2.26
N THR A 53 -4.82 12.83 1.70
CA THR A 53 -4.08 12.81 0.44
C THR A 53 -4.66 11.73 -0.45
N VAL A 54 -4.82 12.06 -1.73
CA VAL A 54 -5.14 11.11 -2.80
C VAL A 54 -3.97 11.10 -3.78
N ALA A 55 -3.48 9.90 -4.10
CA ALA A 55 -2.42 9.70 -5.06
C ALA A 55 -2.90 8.72 -6.14
N PRO A 56 -3.05 9.12 -7.41
CA PRO A 56 -3.16 8.17 -8.51
C PRO A 56 -1.86 7.38 -8.65
N LEU A 57 -1.99 6.06 -8.73
CA LEU A 57 -0.86 5.12 -8.76
C LEU A 57 -0.85 4.33 -10.07
N THR A 58 0.35 4.06 -10.58
CA THR A 58 0.59 3.08 -11.64
C THR A 58 1.34 1.90 -11.04
N TYR A 59 0.86 0.69 -11.32
CA TYR A 59 1.51 -0.55 -10.90
C TYR A 59 1.90 -1.38 -12.13
N THR A 60 3.08 -1.97 -12.10
CA THR A 60 3.50 -3.00 -13.07
C THR A 60 4.09 -4.20 -12.34
N GLY A 61 4.00 -5.37 -12.96
CA GLY A 61 4.60 -6.59 -12.46
C GLY A 61 4.28 -7.77 -13.36
N THR A 62 5.16 -8.76 -13.35
CA THR A 62 5.04 -10.04 -14.03
C THR A 62 5.16 -11.17 -13.01
N ARG A 63 4.57 -12.31 -13.34
CA ARG A 63 4.59 -13.53 -12.51
C ARG A 63 5.70 -14.46 -12.95
#